data_AF-A0A2V6C5B7-F1
#
_entry.id   AF-A0A2V6C5B7-F1
#
_cell.length_a   1.000
_cell.length_b   1.000
_cell.length_c   1.000
_cell.angle_alpha   90.00
_cell.angle_beta   90.00
_cell.angle_gamma   90.00
#
_symmetry.space_group_name_H-M   'P 1'
#
loop_
_entity.id
_entity.type
_entity.pdbx_description
1 polymer ?
#
loop_
_entity_poly.entity_id
_entity_poly.type
_entity_poly.pdbx_seq_one_letter_code
_entity_poly.pdbx_strand_id
1 'polypeptide(L)'
;MKLFTPVLVITLLAFAVAPCARAQEKSADSSATKTKLKEMEDTWEKAFVNKDHAAIGNMVADDFAGFSSKGKHLTKSQLLDEIKNETDILSSALNEKMDVHVYAPNLATVCGTSTEKGKDKNGKEFTRSFAWVDTWMERNGKWECIAEAVMQFPEKK
;
A
#
# COMPACT_ATOMS: atom_id res chain seq x y z
N MET A 1 -59.85 -17.47 -54.88
CA MET A 1 -60.24 -16.85 -53.59
C MET A 1 -59.17 -17.26 -52.58
N LYS A 2 -58.20 -16.38 -52.25
CA LYS A 2 -58.09 -15.65 -50.96
C LYS A 2 -58.57 -16.53 -49.78
N LEU A 3 -57.71 -16.95 -48.84
CA LEU A 3 -57.11 -16.11 -47.80
C LEU A 3 -55.86 -16.74 -47.15
N PHE A 4 -54.82 -15.91 -46.97
CA PHE A 4 -53.71 -16.04 -46.01
C PHE A 4 -54.26 -15.80 -44.58
N THR A 5 -53.73 -16.34 -43.47
CA THR A 5 -52.57 -15.89 -42.61
C THR A 5 -52.79 -16.54 -41.21
N PRO A 6 -51.88 -16.49 -40.20
CA PRO A 6 -50.43 -16.72 -40.13
C PRO A 6 -50.01 -17.77 -39.06
N VAL A 7 -48.80 -18.30 -39.20
CA VAL A 7 -48.03 -18.93 -38.11
C VAL A 7 -47.48 -17.82 -37.21
N LEU A 8 -47.80 -17.85 -35.91
CA LEU A 8 -47.21 -16.95 -34.92
C LEU A 8 -45.84 -17.49 -34.51
N VAL A 9 -44.77 -17.00 -35.13
CA VAL A 9 -43.39 -17.25 -34.69
C VAL A 9 -43.16 -16.39 -33.44
N ILE A 10 -43.02 -17.04 -32.28
CA ILE A 10 -42.58 -16.40 -31.05
C ILE A 10 -41.07 -16.19 -31.18
N THR A 11 -40.69 -14.98 -31.56
CA THR A 11 -39.29 -14.53 -31.57
C THR A 11 -38.84 -14.34 -30.12
N LEU A 12 -38.01 -15.24 -29.60
CA LEU A 12 -37.33 -15.07 -28.32
C LEU A 12 -36.31 -13.93 -28.48
N LEU A 13 -36.63 -12.74 -27.99
CA LEU A 13 -35.67 -11.64 -27.85
C LEU A 13 -34.74 -11.98 -26.69
N ALA A 14 -33.56 -12.52 -26.99
CA ALA A 14 -32.50 -12.71 -26.01
C ALA A 14 -32.05 -11.32 -25.50
N PHE A 15 -32.33 -11.02 -24.23
CA PHE A 15 -31.81 -9.87 -23.51
C PHE A 15 -30.27 -9.95 -23.48
N ALA A 16 -29.60 -9.19 -24.35
CA ALA A 16 -28.20 -8.86 -24.18
C ALA A 16 -28.08 -7.81 -23.06
N VAL A 17 -28.06 -8.27 -21.81
CA VAL A 17 -27.75 -7.40 -20.66
C VAL A 17 -26.25 -7.09 -20.71
N ALA A 18 -25.95 -5.79 -20.81
CA ALA A 18 -24.63 -5.24 -21.09
C ALA A 18 -23.56 -5.56 -20.02
N PRO A 19 -22.26 -5.65 -20.40
CA PRO A 19 -21.15 -5.85 -19.46
C PRO A 19 -20.75 -4.61 -18.61
N CYS A 20 -21.57 -3.55 -18.55
CA CYS A 20 -21.21 -2.31 -17.84
C CYS A 20 -21.05 -2.46 -16.31
N ALA A 21 -21.74 -3.42 -15.66
CA ALA A 21 -21.67 -3.57 -14.21
C ALA A 21 -20.26 -3.97 -13.71
N ARG A 22 -19.54 -4.82 -14.46
CA ARG A 22 -18.21 -5.30 -14.06
C ARG A 22 -17.10 -4.26 -14.14
N ALA A 23 -17.23 -3.26 -15.02
CA ALA A 23 -16.21 -2.21 -15.18
C ALA A 23 -16.29 -1.16 -14.06
N GLN A 24 -17.50 -0.91 -13.54
CA GLN A 24 -17.75 0.08 -12.49
C GLN A 24 -17.42 -0.46 -11.09
N GLU A 25 -17.63 -1.75 -10.83
CA GLU A 25 -17.18 -2.41 -9.60
C GLU A 25 -15.65 -2.43 -9.49
N LYS A 26 -14.96 -2.85 -10.55
CA LYS A 26 -13.49 -2.96 -10.56
C LYS A 26 -12.77 -1.62 -10.36
N SER A 27 -13.34 -0.51 -10.83
CA SER A 27 -12.75 0.81 -10.65
C SER A 27 -13.00 1.38 -9.24
N ALA A 28 -14.18 1.13 -8.67
CA ALA A 28 -14.51 1.51 -7.29
C ALA A 28 -13.62 0.74 -6.28
N ASP A 29 -13.43 -0.56 -6.48
CA ASP A 29 -12.55 -1.39 -5.66
C ASP A 29 -11.11 -0.87 -5.70
N SER A 30 -10.62 -0.51 -6.89
CA SER A 30 -9.28 0.07 -7.03
C SER A 30 -9.13 1.39 -6.27
N SER A 31 -10.14 2.28 -6.30
CA SER A 31 -10.09 3.54 -5.55
C SER A 31 -10.08 3.30 -4.04
N ALA A 32 -10.90 2.38 -3.54
CA ALA A 32 -10.96 2.03 -2.12
C ALA A 32 -9.63 1.42 -1.65
N THR A 33 -9.07 0.47 -2.41
CA THR A 33 -7.76 -0.13 -2.14
C THR A 33 -6.66 0.92 -2.09
N LYS A 34 -6.64 1.87 -3.04
CA LYS A 34 -5.65 2.96 -3.05
C LYS A 34 -5.71 3.83 -1.80
N THR A 35 -6.91 4.22 -1.37
CA THR A 35 -7.09 4.99 -0.13
C THR A 35 -6.63 4.17 1.08
N LYS A 36 -7.05 2.91 1.16
CA LYS A 36 -6.70 2.02 2.27
C LYS A 36 -5.20 1.84 2.42
N LEU A 37 -4.48 1.60 1.32
CA LEU A 37 -3.03 1.41 1.37
C LEU A 37 -2.31 2.69 1.79
N LYS A 38 -2.73 3.86 1.31
CA LYS A 38 -2.18 5.15 1.79
C LYS A 38 -2.38 5.36 3.28
N GLU A 39 -3.54 5.00 3.82
CA GLU A 39 -3.79 5.08 5.26
C GLU A 39 -2.90 4.12 6.06
N MET A 40 -2.58 2.95 5.51
CA MET A 40 -1.67 2.00 6.13
C MET A 40 -0.23 2.53 6.14
N GLU A 41 0.24 3.14 5.05
CA GLU A 41 1.55 3.81 5.01
C GLU A 41 1.62 4.98 6.00
N ASP A 42 0.57 5.79 6.10
CA ASP A 42 0.51 6.87 7.09
C ASP A 42 0.50 6.33 8.53
N THR A 43 -0.08 5.15 8.74
CA THR A 43 -0.05 4.45 10.03
C THR A 43 1.36 3.95 10.34
N TRP A 44 2.09 3.47 9.33
CA TRP A 44 3.48 3.05 9.47
C TRP A 44 4.37 4.21 9.92
N GLU A 45 4.32 5.35 9.24
CA GLU A 45 5.08 6.55 9.64
C GLU A 45 4.73 7.02 11.06
N LYS A 46 3.43 7.05 11.41
CA LYS A 46 2.99 7.40 12.78
C LYS A 46 3.51 6.44 13.85
N ALA A 47 3.68 5.16 13.50
CA ALA A 47 4.19 4.17 14.43
C ALA A 47 5.65 4.46 14.83
N PHE A 48 6.47 5.06 13.96
CA PHE A 48 7.82 5.49 14.33
C PHE A 48 7.80 6.60 15.39
N VAL A 49 6.94 7.61 15.21
CA VAL A 49 6.79 8.70 16.19
C VAL A 49 6.32 8.18 17.55
N ASN A 50 5.37 7.25 17.54
CA ASN A 50 4.76 6.70 18.76
C ASN A 50 5.54 5.52 19.38
N LYS A 51 6.62 5.06 18.72
CA LYS A 51 7.34 3.81 19.07
C LYS A 51 6.40 2.58 19.14
N ASP A 52 5.39 2.55 18.27
CA ASP A 52 4.41 1.48 18.19
C ASP A 52 4.89 0.37 17.26
N HIS A 53 5.88 -0.39 17.72
CA HIS A 53 6.48 -1.47 16.92
C HIS A 53 5.48 -2.60 16.63
N ALA A 54 4.43 -2.73 17.45
CA ALA A 54 3.39 -3.72 17.25
C ALA A 54 2.50 -3.35 16.05
N ALA A 55 2.20 -2.07 15.83
CA ALA A 55 1.48 -1.63 14.64
C ALA A 55 2.23 -2.02 13.35
N ILE A 56 3.54 -1.77 13.28
CA ILE A 56 4.36 -2.16 12.13
C ILE A 56 4.39 -3.69 11.99
N GLY A 57 4.64 -4.42 13.07
CA GLY A 57 4.65 -5.89 13.06
C GLY A 57 3.33 -6.52 12.61
N ASN A 58 2.20 -5.85 12.83
CA ASN A 58 0.89 -6.28 12.37
C ASN A 58 0.66 -5.99 10.88
N MET A 59 1.34 -5.01 10.29
CA MET A 59 1.22 -4.67 8.87
C MET A 59 2.19 -5.46 7.99
N VAL A 60 3.29 -5.96 8.54
CA VAL A 60 4.33 -6.68 7.78
C VAL A 60 4.04 -8.18 7.73
N ALA A 61 4.15 -8.79 6.55
CA ALA A 61 3.94 -10.22 6.35
C ALA A 61 5.10 -11.07 6.91
N ASP A 62 4.83 -12.30 7.34
CA ASP A 62 5.85 -13.18 7.92
C ASP A 62 6.96 -13.58 6.92
N ASP A 63 6.64 -13.61 5.63
CA ASP A 63 7.56 -13.87 4.51
C ASP A 63 8.14 -12.58 3.90
N PHE A 64 8.06 -11.45 4.60
CA PHE A 64 8.58 -10.17 4.15
C PHE A 64 10.07 -10.24 3.78
N ALA A 65 10.41 -9.58 2.67
CA ALA A 65 11.78 -9.36 2.21
C ALA A 65 11.98 -7.90 1.81
N GLY A 66 12.84 -7.18 2.53
CA GLY A 66 13.04 -5.76 2.29
C GLY A 66 14.50 -5.32 2.32
N PHE A 67 14.74 -4.07 1.92
CA PHE A 67 16.04 -3.41 2.04
C PHE A 67 15.92 -2.13 2.86
N SER A 68 16.74 -2.02 3.92
CA SER A 68 16.89 -0.77 4.67
C SER A 68 17.50 0.34 3.80
N SER A 69 17.41 1.58 4.29
CA SER A 69 18.08 2.76 3.71
C SER A 69 19.60 2.64 3.56
N LYS A 70 20.23 1.65 4.23
CA LYS A 70 21.66 1.34 4.14
C LYS A 70 21.98 0.18 3.18
N GLY A 71 20.99 -0.33 2.45
CA GLY A 71 21.14 -1.43 1.49
C GLY A 71 21.29 -2.81 2.14
N LYS A 72 20.99 -2.95 3.44
CA LYS A 72 20.96 -4.25 4.10
C LYS A 72 19.61 -4.94 3.83
N HIS A 73 19.66 -6.18 3.37
CA HIS A 73 18.48 -7.05 3.23
C HIS A 73 17.94 -7.45 4.62
N LEU A 74 16.61 -7.43 4.77
CA LEU A 74 15.90 -7.65 6.03
C LEU A 74 14.76 -8.64 5.85
N THR A 75 14.64 -9.57 6.81
CA THR A 75 13.40 -10.30 7.10
C THR A 75 12.51 -9.49 8.05
N LYS A 76 11.23 -9.89 8.22
CA LYS A 76 10.34 -9.25 9.21
C LYS A 76 10.96 -9.12 10.60
N SER A 77 11.57 -10.20 11.11
CA SER A 77 12.21 -10.17 12.45
C SER A 77 13.34 -9.15 12.49
N GLN A 78 14.16 -9.07 11.44
CA GLN A 78 15.28 -8.14 11.39
C GLN A 78 14.83 -6.68 11.25
N LEU A 79 13.77 -6.42 10.48
CA LEU A 79 13.11 -5.12 10.42
C LEU A 79 12.63 -4.69 11.82
N LEU A 80 11.85 -5.56 12.49
CA LEU A 80 11.33 -5.25 13.83
C LEU A 80 12.44 -5.07 14.87
N ASP A 81 13.54 -5.81 14.75
CA ASP A 81 14.72 -5.62 15.59
C ASP A 81 15.41 -4.27 15.33
N GLU A 82 15.52 -3.83 14.08
CA GLU A 82 16.08 -2.50 13.76
C GLU A 82 15.22 -1.38 14.32
N ILE A 83 13.89 -1.48 14.15
CA ILE A 83 12.95 -0.49 14.68
C ILE A 83 13.00 -0.45 16.21
N LYS A 84 13.01 -1.61 16.87
CA LYS A 84 13.07 -1.71 18.33
C LYS A 84 14.36 -1.10 18.91
N ASN A 85 15.46 -1.21 18.17
CA ASN A 85 16.76 -0.70 18.58
C ASN A 85 17.05 0.73 18.07
N GLU A 86 16.09 1.38 17.41
CA GLU A 86 16.22 2.79 17.02
C GLU A 86 16.29 3.66 18.28
N THR A 87 17.37 4.43 18.37
CA THR A 87 17.65 5.31 19.50
C THR A 87 17.17 6.72 19.25
N ASP A 88 16.98 7.10 17.99
CA ASP A 88 16.49 8.41 17.62
C ASP A 88 15.06 8.62 18.15
N ILE A 89 14.74 9.89 18.45
CA ILE A 89 13.40 10.30 18.88
C ILE A 89 12.83 11.19 17.80
N LEU A 90 11.79 10.70 17.11
CA LEU A 90 11.10 11.48 16.09
C LEU A 90 10.06 12.40 16.74
N SER A 91 10.06 13.67 16.34
CA SER A 91 8.97 14.61 16.61
C SER A 91 7.95 14.64 15.47
N SER A 92 8.33 14.16 14.28
CA SER A 92 7.49 14.06 13.10
C SER A 92 8.05 12.97 12.16
N ALA A 93 7.15 12.22 11.55
CA ALA A 93 7.42 11.28 10.46
C ALA A 93 6.17 11.31 9.57
N LEU A 94 6.32 11.73 8.31
CA LEU A 94 5.21 12.06 7.44
C LEU A 94 5.50 11.60 6.02
N ASN A 95 4.57 10.86 5.44
CA ASN A 95 4.50 10.66 4.01
C ASN A 95 4.12 11.96 3.30
N GLU A 96 4.71 12.18 2.14
CA GLU A 96 4.34 13.24 1.22
C GLU A 96 3.33 12.69 0.21
N LYS A 97 3.56 12.92 -1.09
CA LYS A 97 2.68 12.40 -2.14
C LYS A 97 2.99 10.93 -2.41
N MET A 98 2.02 10.07 -2.12
CA MET A 98 2.07 8.65 -2.46
C MET A 98 1.40 8.35 -3.81
N ASP A 99 2.05 7.51 -4.59
CA ASP A 99 1.53 6.91 -5.82
C ASP A 99 1.22 5.43 -5.62
N VAL A 100 0.06 4.97 -6.07
CA VAL A 100 -0.43 3.60 -5.82
C VAL A 100 -0.82 2.93 -7.12
N HIS A 101 -0.18 1.80 -7.40
CA HIS A 101 -0.45 0.95 -8.54
C HIS A 101 -1.08 -0.36 -8.08
N VAL A 102 -2.31 -0.63 -8.54
CA VAL A 102 -3.02 -1.88 -8.25
C VAL A 102 -2.86 -2.81 -9.45
N TYR A 103 -2.24 -3.97 -9.24
CA TYR A 103 -1.94 -4.95 -10.29
C TYR A 103 -2.99 -6.06 -10.37
N ALA A 104 -3.55 -6.43 -9.21
CA ALA A 104 -4.60 -7.42 -9.07
C ALA A 104 -5.50 -7.05 -7.86
N PRO A 105 -6.67 -7.68 -7.68
CA PRO A 105 -7.55 -7.37 -6.55
C PRO A 105 -6.85 -7.40 -5.18
N ASN A 106 -5.84 -8.26 -5.02
CA ASN A 106 -5.08 -8.46 -3.79
C ASN A 106 -3.59 -8.11 -3.91
N LEU A 107 -3.16 -7.35 -4.93
CA LEU A 107 -1.74 -7.00 -5.12
C LEU A 107 -1.59 -5.56 -5.59
N ALA A 108 -0.78 -4.79 -4.88
CA ALA A 108 -0.48 -3.40 -5.20
C ALA A 108 0.93 -3.02 -4.78
N THR A 109 1.46 -1.96 -5.37
CA THR A 109 2.64 -1.25 -4.86
C THR A 109 2.28 0.17 -4.50
N VAL A 110 2.91 0.69 -3.45
CA VAL A 110 2.88 2.10 -3.09
C VAL A 110 4.30 2.62 -3.19
N CYS A 111 4.47 3.76 -3.85
CA CYS A 111 5.73 4.48 -3.90
C CYS A 111 5.52 5.86 -3.29
N GLY A 112 6.50 6.33 -2.53
CA GLY A 112 6.41 7.64 -1.91
C GLY A 112 7.74 8.20 -1.47
N THR A 113 7.63 9.38 -0.88
CA THR A 113 8.69 10.01 -0.11
C THR A 113 8.16 10.29 1.28
N SER A 114 9.04 10.24 2.27
CA SER A 114 8.73 10.68 3.63
C SER A 114 9.80 11.61 4.16
N THR A 115 9.40 12.46 5.11
CA THR A 115 10.31 13.36 5.82
C THR A 115 10.13 13.16 7.32
N GLU A 116 11.26 12.86 7.97
CA GLU A 116 11.36 12.69 9.41
C GLU A 116 12.12 13.86 10.04
N LYS A 117 11.65 14.27 11.21
CA LYS A 117 12.32 15.26 12.06
C LYS A 117 12.45 14.68 13.45
N GLY A 118 13.59 14.91 14.09
CA GLY A 118 13.84 14.31 15.39
C GLY A 118 15.15 14.76 16.01
N LYS A 119 15.54 14.03 17.06
CA LYS A 119 16.80 14.18 17.77
C LYS A 119 17.52 12.84 17.81
N ASP A 120 18.82 12.88 17.55
CA ASP A 120 19.68 11.71 17.70
C ASP A 120 19.91 11.37 19.17
N LYS A 121 20.61 10.26 19.44
CA LYS A 121 20.97 9.83 20.81
C LYS A 121 21.76 10.87 21.63
N ASN A 122 22.38 11.86 20.99
CA ASN A 122 23.14 12.93 21.65
C ASN A 122 22.29 14.20 21.81
N GLY A 123 21.02 14.18 21.38
CA GLY A 123 20.11 15.32 21.41
C GLY A 123 20.28 16.28 20.23
N LYS A 124 21.10 15.97 19.23
CA LYS A 124 21.27 16.80 18.04
C LYS A 124 20.04 16.69 17.16
N GLU A 125 19.47 17.83 16.79
CA GLU A 125 18.33 17.89 15.88
C GLU A 125 18.72 17.49 14.46
N PHE A 126 17.83 16.77 13.79
CA PHE A 126 17.99 16.38 12.40
C PHE A 126 16.67 16.52 11.62
N THR A 127 16.82 16.62 10.30
CA THR A 127 15.77 16.36 9.33
C THR A 127 16.35 15.43 8.27
N ARG A 128 15.66 14.32 7.99
CA ARG A 128 16.04 13.36 6.97
C ARG A 128 14.84 13.03 6.11
N SER A 129 15.09 12.69 4.85
CA SER A 129 14.04 12.37 3.90
C SER A 129 14.39 11.08 3.18
N PHE A 130 13.37 10.32 2.81
CA PHE A 130 13.50 9.02 2.17
C PHE A 130 12.67 8.97 0.89
N ALA A 131 13.11 8.13 -0.04
CA ALA A 131 12.26 7.54 -1.07
C ALA A 131 12.08 6.07 -0.75
N TRP A 132 10.88 5.55 -0.95
CA TRP A 132 10.55 4.17 -0.63
C TRP A 132 9.56 3.58 -1.63
N VAL A 133 9.56 2.26 -1.72
CA VAL A 133 8.59 1.46 -2.47
C VAL A 133 8.21 0.23 -1.67
N ASP A 134 6.91 0.06 -1.48
CA ASP A 134 6.31 -0.98 -0.68
C ASP A 134 5.36 -1.80 -1.54
N THR A 135 5.49 -3.12 -1.47
CA THR A 135 4.60 -4.06 -2.14
C THR A 135 3.66 -4.68 -1.13
N TRP A 136 2.37 -4.52 -1.37
CA TRP A 136 1.31 -4.98 -0.50
C TRP A 136 0.55 -6.13 -1.15
N MET A 137 0.23 -7.15 -0.36
CA MET A 137 -0.62 -8.25 -0.77
C MET A 137 -1.72 -8.49 0.24
N GLU A 138 -2.95 -8.64 -0.24
CA GLU A 138 -4.05 -9.07 0.61
C GLU A 138 -4.07 -10.59 0.72
N ARG A 139 -4.07 -11.08 1.96
CA ARG A 139 -4.09 -12.49 2.32
C ARG A 139 -5.14 -12.69 3.42
N ASN A 140 -6.09 -13.59 3.18
CA ASN A 140 -7.14 -13.91 4.15
C ASN A 140 -7.92 -12.67 4.65
N GLY A 141 -8.19 -11.70 3.76
CA GLY A 141 -8.91 -10.46 4.10
C GLY A 141 -8.07 -9.40 4.83
N LYS A 142 -6.74 -9.57 4.88
CA LYS A 142 -5.81 -8.64 5.52
C LYS A 142 -4.73 -8.23 4.53
N TRP A 143 -4.54 -6.93 4.36
CA TRP A 143 -3.41 -6.38 3.62
C TRP A 143 -2.14 -6.44 4.46
N GLU A 144 -1.06 -6.94 3.86
CA GLU A 144 0.25 -7.06 4.50
C GLU A 144 1.34 -6.59 3.53
N CYS A 145 2.34 -5.86 4.04
CA CYS A 145 3.53 -5.50 3.28
C CYS A 145 4.43 -6.73 3.16
N ILE A 146 4.69 -7.14 1.92
CA ILE A 146 5.46 -8.34 1.58
C ILE A 146 6.87 -8.01 1.09
N ALA A 147 7.10 -6.78 0.62
CA ALA A 147 8.42 -6.34 0.22
C ALA A 147 8.56 -4.82 0.31
N GLU A 148 9.76 -4.35 0.61
CA GLU A 148 10.09 -2.93 0.79
C GLU A 148 11.49 -2.65 0.21
N ALA A 149 11.68 -1.46 -0.33
CA ALA A 149 13.02 -0.91 -0.49
C ALA A 149 13.02 0.58 -0.13
N VAL A 150 13.95 0.97 0.73
CA VAL A 150 14.10 2.36 1.20
C VAL A 150 15.44 2.91 0.76
N MET A 151 15.46 4.19 0.40
CA MET A 151 16.66 4.97 0.14
C MET A 151 16.58 6.28 0.92
N GLN A 152 17.63 6.59 1.69
CA GLN A 152 17.76 7.91 2.28
C GLN A 152 18.29 8.90 1.25
N PHE A 153 17.63 10.06 1.12
CA PHE A 153 18.17 11.13 0.30
C PHE A 153 19.46 11.69 0.92
N PRO A 154 20.42 12.15 0.09
CA PRO A 154 21.60 12.84 0.59
C PRO A 154 21.20 14.04 1.46
N GLU A 155 21.93 14.27 2.55
CA GLU A 155 21.77 15.49 3.31
C GLU A 155 21.99 16.71 2.39
N LYS A 156 21.05 17.66 2.42
CA LYS A 156 21.24 18.94 1.73
C LYS A 156 22.37 19.68 2.45
N LYS A 157 23.48 19.87 1.73
CA LYS A 157 24.61 20.70 2.19
C LYS A 157 24.23 22.15 2.32
#